data_AF-A0A2P5MIX5-F1
#
_entry.id   AF-A0A2P5MIX5-F1
#
_cell.length_a   1.000
_cell.length_b   1.000
_cell.length_c   1.000
_cell.angle_alpha   90.00
_cell.angle_beta   90.00
_cell.angle_gamma   90.00
#
_symmetry.space_group_name_H-M   'P 1'
#
loop_
_entity.id
_entity.type
_entity.pdbx_description
1 polymer ?
#
loop_
_entity_poly.entity_id
_entity_poly.type
_entity_poly.pdbx_seq_one_letter_code
_entity_poly.pdbx_strand_id
1 'polypeptide(L)'
;MFEMPILTPTLTTPPKRTRAGRGFLPGVDLRTTRGRRLRAIVNAYLSDLPGEPSASELSLCMQAGTLALQMEDLQAMVARGESIPTASMARLSKELARVVTTLNGERRSGRRAGRGGRGER
;
A
#
# COMPACT_ATOMS: atom_id res chain seq x y z
N MET A 1 45.03 -2.10 -27.14
CA MET A 1 43.72 -2.09 -27.82
C MET A 1 42.87 -3.13 -27.11
N PHE A 2 42.09 -2.74 -26.10
CA PHE A 2 41.26 -3.65 -25.28
C PHE A 2 39.81 -3.51 -25.74
N GLU A 3 39.25 -4.56 -26.32
CA GLU A 3 37.83 -4.61 -26.64
C GLU A 3 37.01 -4.92 -25.38
N MET A 4 36.05 -4.05 -25.10
CA MET A 4 35.02 -4.22 -24.07
C MET A 4 33.82 -4.95 -24.69
N PRO A 5 33.31 -6.05 -24.10
CA PRO A 5 32.05 -6.62 -24.56
C PRO A 5 30.90 -5.73 -24.09
N ILE A 6 30.10 -5.24 -25.04
CA ILE A 6 28.83 -4.55 -24.79
C ILE A 6 27.82 -5.55 -24.20
N LEU A 7 27.47 -5.35 -22.92
CA LEU A 7 26.37 -6.04 -22.27
C LEU A 7 25.06 -5.72 -23.01
N THR A 8 24.50 -6.71 -23.70
CA THR A 8 23.21 -6.59 -24.37
C THR A 8 22.10 -6.58 -23.32
N PRO A 9 21.19 -5.59 -23.29
CA PRO A 9 20.06 -5.65 -22.38
C PRO A 9 19.08 -6.73 -22.87
N THR A 10 18.97 -7.83 -22.11
CA THR A 10 17.93 -8.84 -22.35
C THR A 10 16.56 -8.21 -22.12
N LEU A 11 15.77 -8.10 -23.19
CA LEU A 11 14.36 -7.70 -23.15
C LEU A 11 13.56 -8.70 -22.29
N THR A 12 13.36 -8.38 -21.01
CA THR A 12 12.43 -9.11 -20.14
C THR A 12 11.02 -8.88 -20.64
N THR A 13 10.35 -9.96 -21.05
CA THR A 13 8.93 -9.95 -21.43
C THR A 13 8.10 -9.29 -20.33
N PRO A 14 7.22 -8.32 -20.64
CA PRO A 14 6.39 -7.69 -19.62
C PRO A 14 5.46 -8.75 -18.99
N PRO A 15 5.31 -8.77 -17.65
CA PRO A 15 4.49 -9.77 -17.01
C PRO A 15 3.03 -9.66 -17.47
N LYS A 16 2.44 -10.80 -17.85
CA LYS A 16 1.02 -10.92 -18.26
C LYS A 16 0.13 -10.29 -17.18
N ARG A 17 -0.66 -9.28 -17.56
CA ARG A 17 -1.65 -8.61 -16.70
C ARG A 17 -2.80 -9.59 -16.40
N THR A 18 -2.66 -10.39 -15.35
CA THR A 18 -3.77 -11.17 -14.81
C THR A 18 -4.74 -10.26 -14.05
N ARG A 19 -6.05 -10.52 -14.17
CA ARG A 19 -7.16 -9.77 -13.56
C ARG A 19 -7.04 -9.57 -12.04
N ALA A 20 -6.25 -10.40 -11.35
CA ALA A 20 -5.87 -10.28 -9.94
C ALA A 20 -4.77 -9.22 -9.65
N GLY A 21 -4.38 -8.45 -10.68
CA GLY A 21 -3.37 -7.40 -10.63
C GLY A 21 -3.92 -6.06 -11.11
N ARG A 22 -5.11 -5.66 -10.64
CA ARG A 22 -5.51 -4.26 -10.73
C ARG A 22 -4.57 -3.45 -9.83
N GLY A 23 -3.63 -2.74 -10.44
CA GLY A 23 -3.15 -1.44 -9.95
C GLY A 23 -2.28 -1.44 -8.71
N PHE A 24 -1.16 -2.16 -8.74
CA PHE A 24 -0.02 -1.76 -7.90
C PHE A 24 1.03 -1.08 -8.76
N LEU A 25 1.81 -0.23 -8.09
CA LEU A 25 2.83 0.66 -8.64
C LEU A 25 3.44 0.14 -9.95
N PRO A 26 3.41 0.92 -11.05
CA PRO A 26 3.89 0.46 -12.35
C PRO A 26 5.36 0.07 -12.26
N GLY A 27 5.70 -1.07 -12.86
CA GLY A 27 7.07 -1.60 -12.85
C GLY A 27 7.49 -2.33 -11.57
N VAL A 28 6.61 -2.51 -10.59
CA VAL A 28 6.94 -3.20 -9.33
C VAL A 28 6.54 -4.68 -9.38
N ASP A 29 7.52 -5.57 -9.13
CA ASP A 29 7.23 -6.98 -8.90
C ASP A 29 6.74 -7.23 -7.46
N LEU A 30 5.44 -7.47 -7.34
CA LEU A 30 4.78 -7.81 -6.08
C LEU A 30 5.00 -9.26 -5.61
N ARG A 31 5.80 -10.06 -6.31
CA ARG A 31 6.12 -11.44 -5.90
C ARG A 31 7.26 -11.52 -4.90
N THR A 32 8.04 -10.44 -4.76
CA THR A 32 9.08 -10.28 -3.73
C THR A 32 8.47 -10.36 -2.32
N THR A 33 9.28 -10.69 -1.31
CA THR A 33 8.81 -10.73 0.09
C THR A 33 8.17 -9.40 0.51
N ARG A 34 8.80 -8.27 0.17
CA ARG A 34 8.27 -6.93 0.41
C ARG A 34 7.00 -6.66 -0.38
N GLY A 35 6.96 -7.03 -1.66
CA GLY A 35 5.78 -6.88 -2.50
C GLY A 35 4.57 -7.67 -1.99
N ARG A 36 4.78 -8.90 -1.51
CA ARG A 36 3.75 -9.72 -0.87
C ARG A 36 3.27 -9.09 0.44
N ARG A 37 4.20 -8.57 1.26
CA ARG A 37 3.85 -7.87 2.51
C ARG A 37 3.03 -6.62 2.24
N LEU A 38 3.43 -5.79 1.27
CA LEU A 38 2.67 -4.63 0.84
C LEU A 38 1.24 -5.01 0.43
N ARG A 39 1.10 -6.03 -0.42
CA ARG A 39 -0.20 -6.53 -0.86
C ARG A 39 -1.05 -7.00 0.32
N ALA A 40 -0.47 -7.71 1.28
CA ALA A 40 -1.18 -8.19 2.46
C ALA A 40 -1.72 -7.02 3.31
N ILE A 41 -0.90 -6.00 3.56
CA ILE A 41 -1.29 -4.81 4.32
C ILE A 41 -2.40 -4.03 3.59
N VAL A 42 -2.23 -3.78 2.29
CA VAL A 42 -3.23 -3.06 1.51
C VAL A 42 -4.55 -3.83 1.48
N ASN A 43 -4.52 -5.14 1.28
CA ASN A 43 -5.72 -5.98 1.31
C ASN A 43 -6.42 -5.94 2.66
N ALA A 44 -5.69 -5.83 3.77
CA ALA A 44 -6.29 -5.66 5.10
C ALA A 44 -7.03 -4.31 5.23
N TYR A 45 -6.43 -3.21 4.74
CA TYR A 45 -7.13 -1.92 4.72
C TYR A 45 -8.37 -1.92 3.82
N LEU A 46 -8.32 -2.64 2.69
CA LEU A 46 -9.43 -2.79 1.77
C LEU A 46 -10.55 -3.64 2.37
N SER A 47 -10.23 -4.75 3.06
CA SER A 47 -11.25 -5.64 3.65
C SER A 47 -12.10 -4.99 4.73
N ASP A 48 -11.59 -3.93 5.33
CA ASP A 48 -12.30 -3.14 6.32
C ASP A 48 -13.24 -2.08 5.72
N LEU A 49 -13.09 -1.74 4.43
CA LEU A 49 -13.96 -0.77 3.77
C LEU A 49 -15.34 -1.39 3.48
N PRO A 50 -16.43 -0.64 3.66
CA PRO A 50 -17.76 -1.13 3.31
C PRO A 50 -17.98 -1.07 1.79
N GLY A 51 -18.36 -2.19 1.18
CA GLY A 51 -18.75 -2.23 -0.23
C GLY A 51 -17.57 -2.15 -1.21
N GLU A 52 -17.86 -1.72 -2.45
CA GLU A 52 -16.83 -1.56 -3.48
C GLU A 52 -16.06 -0.24 -3.26
N PRO A 53 -14.73 -0.27 -3.13
CA PRO A 53 -13.95 0.92 -2.83
C PRO A 53 -13.90 1.89 -4.02
N SER A 54 -14.08 3.17 -3.72
CA SER A 54 -13.85 4.26 -4.66
C SER A 54 -12.37 4.42 -5.02
N ALA A 55 -12.06 5.13 -6.10
CA ALA A 55 -10.69 5.38 -6.53
C ALA A 55 -9.85 6.13 -5.47
N SER A 56 -10.47 7.05 -4.72
CA SER A 56 -9.82 7.77 -3.62
C SER A 56 -9.49 6.84 -2.46
N GLU A 57 -10.41 5.96 -2.07
CA GLU A 57 -10.18 4.96 -1.03
C GLU A 57 -9.08 3.96 -1.42
N LEU A 58 -9.07 3.50 -2.67
CA LEU A 58 -7.99 2.66 -3.20
C LEU A 58 -6.63 3.37 -3.08
N SER A 59 -6.56 4.65 -3.44
CA SER A 59 -5.34 5.46 -3.31
C SER A 59 -4.90 5.61 -1.85
N LEU A 60 -5.84 5.88 -0.94
CA LEU A 60 -5.56 6.00 0.49
C LEU A 60 -5.10 4.67 1.11
N CYS A 61 -5.70 3.53 0.73
CA CYS A 61 -5.24 2.21 1.17
C CYS A 61 -3.83 1.90 0.68
N MET A 62 -3.51 2.25 -0.57
CA MET A 62 -2.16 2.13 -1.12
C MET A 62 -1.14 3.00 -0.36
N GLN A 63 -1.51 4.24 -0.06
CA GLN A 63 -0.68 5.16 0.71
C GLN A 63 -0.45 4.64 2.15
N ALA A 64 -1.52 4.22 2.83
CA ALA A 64 -1.45 3.65 4.17
C ALA A 64 -0.58 2.39 4.21
N GLY A 65 -0.74 1.49 3.23
CA GLY A 65 0.06 0.27 3.15
C GLY A 65 1.55 0.54 2.92
N THR A 66 1.87 1.56 2.11
CA THR A 66 3.26 1.94 1.85
C THR A 66 3.92 2.55 3.10
N LEU A 67 3.22 3.45 3.80
CA LEU A 67 3.70 4.05 5.05
C LEU A 67 3.86 3.00 6.15
N ALA A 68 2.91 2.06 6.26
CA ALA A 68 2.98 0.96 7.22
C ALA A 68 4.17 0.03 6.93
N LEU A 69 4.42 -0.32 5.66
CA LEU A 69 5.57 -1.14 5.29
C LEU A 69 6.92 -0.46 5.63
N GLN A 70 7.03 0.85 5.44
CA GLN A 70 8.23 1.60 5.86
C GLN A 70 8.36 1.66 7.39
N MET A 71 7.25 1.78 8.11
CA MET A 71 7.23 1.73 9.57
C MET A 71 7.66 0.36 10.09
N GLU A 72 7.27 -0.74 9.43
CA GLU A 72 7.72 -2.09 9.79
C GLU A 72 9.25 -2.22 9.70
N ASP A 73 9.88 -1.62 8.70
CA ASP A 73 11.34 -1.62 8.59
C ASP A 73 11.99 -0.90 9.77
N LEU A 74 11.49 0.31 10.10
CA LEU A 74 12.00 1.08 11.24
C LEU A 74 11.77 0.36 12.57
N GLN A 75 10.61 -0.29 12.75
CA GLN A 75 10.33 -1.10 13.92
C GLN A 75 11.26 -2.30 14.02
N ALA A 76 11.57 -2.94 12.89
CA ALA A 76 12.52 -4.04 12.85
C ALA A 76 13.94 -3.59 13.22
N MET A 77 14.36 -2.39 12.79
CA MET A 77 15.63 -1.79 13.23
C MET A 77 15.65 -1.57 14.75
N VAL A 78 14.58 -0.98 15.31
CA VAL A 78 14.44 -0.79 16.76
C VAL A 78 14.54 -2.14 17.50
N ALA A 79 13.82 -3.16 17.03
CA ALA A 79 13.82 -4.48 17.65
C ALA A 79 15.20 -5.16 17.62
N ARG A 80 16.04 -4.85 16.62
CA ARG A 80 17.43 -5.32 16.53
C ARG A 80 18.41 -4.48 17.36
N GLY A 81 17.95 -3.41 18.01
CA GLY A 81 18.82 -2.48 18.74
C GLY A 81 19.62 -1.54 17.84
N GLU A 82 19.23 -1.39 16.57
CA GLU A 82 19.89 -0.48 15.64
C GLU A 82 19.47 0.97 15.91
N SER A 83 20.38 1.91 15.64
CA SER A 83 20.05 3.33 15.70
C SER A 83 19.06 3.68 14.58
N ILE A 84 17.96 4.33 14.96
CA ILE A 84 16.96 4.81 14.01
C ILE A 84 16.89 6.34 14.01
N PRO A 85 16.60 6.95 12.85
CA PRO A 85 16.24 8.35 12.79
C PRO A 85 14.84 8.54 13.42
N THR A 86 14.81 8.82 14.72
CA THR A 86 13.57 9.00 15.50
C THR A 86 12.61 10.02 14.90
N ALA A 87 13.14 11.09 14.29
CA ALA A 87 12.36 12.08 13.56
C ALA A 87 11.59 11.47 12.37
N SER A 88 12.22 10.57 11.61
CA SER A 88 11.57 9.88 10.48
C SER A 88 10.46 8.95 10.97
N MET A 89 10.70 8.20 12.06
CA MET A 89 9.69 7.32 12.66
C MET A 89 8.49 8.14 13.17
N ALA A 90 8.72 9.25 13.85
CA ALA A 90 7.67 10.13 14.33
C ALA A 90 6.86 10.75 13.17
N ARG A 91 7.53 11.16 12.10
CA ARG A 91 6.87 11.72 10.91
C ARG A 91 6.01 10.67 10.20
N LEU A 92 6.55 9.49 9.92
CA LEU A 92 5.82 8.40 9.28
C LEU A 92 4.63 7.94 10.12
N SER A 93 4.79 7.85 11.44
CA SER A 93 3.70 7.52 12.36
C SER A 93 2.57 8.55 12.30
N LYS A 94 2.89 9.85 12.31
CA LYS A 94 1.89 10.92 12.18
C LYS A 94 1.17 10.88 10.83
N GLU A 95 1.90 10.71 9.73
CA GLU A 95 1.28 10.62 8.41
C GLU A 95 0.40 9.37 8.26
N LEU A 96 0.85 8.22 8.79
CA LEU A 96 0.04 7.00 8.80
C LEU A 96 -1.25 7.20 9.62
N ALA A 97 -1.16 7.80 10.80
CA ALA A 97 -2.33 8.11 11.63
C ALA A 97 -3.32 9.03 10.91
N ARG A 98 -2.83 10.05 10.17
CA ARG A 98 -3.67 10.93 9.35
C ARG A 98 -4.41 10.17 8.26
N VAL A 99 -3.70 9.38 7.46
CA VAL A 99 -4.28 8.60 6.36
C VAL A 99 -5.33 7.61 6.88
N VAL A 100 -5.02 6.89 7.97
CA VAL A 100 -5.97 5.93 8.58
C VAL A 100 -7.19 6.64 9.16
N THR A 101 -7.02 7.83 9.75
CA THR A 101 -8.15 8.64 10.25
C THR A 101 -9.06 9.07 9.11
N THR A 102 -8.50 9.49 7.98
CA THR A 102 -9.26 9.83 6.77
C THR A 102 -10.01 8.61 6.25
N LEU A 103 -9.36 7.45 6.11
CA LEU A 103 -10.00 6.19 5.70
C LEU A 103 -11.18 5.83 6.62
N ASN A 104 -11.01 5.96 7.94
CA ASN A 104 -12.08 5.69 8.90
C ASN A 104 -13.20 6.74 8.87
N GLY A 105 -12.91 7.98 8.45
CA GLY A 105 -13.91 9.01 8.15
C GLY A 105 -14.83 8.59 7.01
N GLU A 106 -14.22 8.20 5.88
CA GLU A 106 -14.94 7.70 4.69
C GLU A 106 -15.82 6.48 5.03
N ARG A 107 -15.28 5.50 5.77
CA ARG A 107 -16.02 4.33 6.27
C ARG A 107 -17.30 4.71 7.02
N ARG A 108 -17.23 5.74 7.88
CA ARG A 108 -18.38 6.20 8.67
C ARG A 108 -19.40 6.93 7.80
N SER A 109 -18.95 7.74 6.85
CA SER A 109 -19.81 8.42 5.88
C SER A 109 -20.62 7.42 5.05
N GLY A 110 -19.95 6.40 4.49
CA GLY A 110 -20.61 5.35 3.70
C GLY A 110 -21.64 4.54 4.49
N ARG A 111 -21.35 4.19 5.75
CA ARG A 111 -22.33 3.52 6.64
C ARG A 111 -23.57 4.38 6.91
N ARG A 112 -23.41 5.70 7.00
CA ARG A 112 -24.52 6.63 7.25
C ARG A 112 -25.42 6.78 6.02
N ALA A 113 -24.84 6.82 4.83
CA ALA A 113 -25.58 6.84 3.57
C ALA A 113 -26.38 5.54 3.33
N GLY A 114 -25.80 4.37 3.63
CA GLY A 114 -26.47 3.07 3.44
C GLY A 114 -27.66 2.83 4.37
N ARG A 115 -27.75 3.53 5.51
CA ARG A 115 -28.84 3.36 6.50
C ARG A 115 -30.11 4.14 6.15
N GLY A 116 -30.04 5.13 5.25
CA GLY A 116 -31.18 5.95 4.83
C GLY A 116 -31.98 5.41 3.63
N GLY A 117 -31.52 4.34 2.97
CA GLY A 117 -32.13 3.83 1.72
C GLY A 117 -33.01 2.58 1.86
N ARG A 118 -33.30 2.11 3.08
CA ARG A 118 -34.19 0.96 3.34
C ARG A 118 -35.37 1.39 4.21
N GLY A 119 -36.30 2.09 3.60
CA GLY A 119 -37.57 2.43 4.21
C GLY A 119 -38.36 3.27 3.23
N GLU A 120 -39.18 2.59 2.42
CA GLU A 120 -40.37 3.07 1.70
C GLU A 120 -40.60 2.19 0.46
N ARG A 121 -41.33 1.09 0.69
CA ARG A 121 -42.29 0.51 -0.25
C ARG A 121 -43.52 0.11 0.54
#